data_AF-A0A953M8V9-F1
#
_entry.id   AF-A0A953M8V9-F1
#
_cell.length_a   1.000
_cell.length_b   1.000
_cell.length_c   1.000
_cell.angle_alpha   90.00
_cell.angle_beta   90.00
_cell.angle_gamma   90.00
#
_symmetry.space_group_name_H-M   'P 1'
#
loop_
_entity.id
_entity.type
_entity.pdbx_description
1 polymer ?
#
loop_
_entity_poly.entity_id
_entity_poly.type
_entity_poly.pdbx_seq_one_letter_code
_entity_poly.pdbx_strand_id
1 'polypeptide(L)'
;MIGEHDQRTDGRGRITVGGVIAVIVCSMLCSILVFIWTVERSPLAGTADPMSRSGRRDPDPGWGNEARALFAGGRYEELIELAHDRMRTRGEDPEAWLFAGFAYDALAERPGMDAFVARTRAGRVWRGLLRRTEPWREYADPDGLIDWESYQDSGKRPIGLFARPYYAGWALTGLGHHTEAHERFGRFLDVYRRRVSGRGDDYNRACYLALAGEGDAALTAWIRVINRRPVNLVWAAVDPDLELLHGDPAFEWPLRFAETLEQPGPTPEQPIGGRDGAGFAPRSRF
;
A
#
# COMPACT_ATOMS: atom_id res chain seq x y z
N MET A 1 7.48 -44.00 65.86
CA MET A 1 6.39 -43.52 65.01
C MET A 1 6.68 -42.04 64.76
N ILE A 2 7.36 -41.71 63.65
CA ILE A 2 6.77 -41.14 62.42
C ILE A 2 5.97 -39.89 62.81
N GLY A 3 6.40 -38.64 62.61
CA GLY A 3 7.31 -38.09 61.60
C GLY A 3 6.48 -37.50 60.47
N GLU A 4 5.98 -36.26 60.62
CA GLU A 4 5.36 -35.51 59.54
C GLU A 4 5.76 -34.03 59.65
N HIS A 5 6.56 -33.61 58.67
CA HIS A 5 7.17 -32.29 58.56
C HIS A 5 6.44 -31.58 57.42
N ASP A 6 5.61 -30.59 57.76
CA ASP A 6 4.87 -29.77 56.81
C ASP A 6 5.82 -28.72 56.19
N GLN A 7 6.09 -28.81 54.88
CA GLN A 7 6.81 -27.80 54.11
C GLN A 7 5.81 -27.03 53.23
N ARG A 8 5.33 -25.89 53.74
CA ARG A 8 4.72 -24.84 52.93
C ARG A 8 5.80 -24.05 52.20
N THR A 9 5.75 -24.03 50.88
CA THR A 9 6.57 -23.19 50.03
C THR A 9 5.84 -21.87 49.75
N ASP A 10 6.38 -20.77 50.30
CA ASP A 10 5.87 -19.43 50.03
C ASP A 10 6.43 -18.95 48.67
N GLY A 11 5.70 -19.26 47.60
CA GLY A 11 6.03 -18.94 46.20
C GLY A 11 5.87 -17.47 45.81
N ARG A 12 6.44 -16.53 46.59
CA ARG A 12 6.57 -15.13 46.15
C ARG A 12 8.02 -14.87 45.75
N GLY A 13 8.35 -15.23 44.51
CA GLY A 13 9.59 -14.84 43.86
C GLY A 13 9.70 -13.31 43.85
N ARG A 14 10.51 -12.76 44.75
CA ARG A 14 10.90 -11.34 44.72
C ARG A 14 11.73 -11.13 43.46
N ILE A 15 11.12 -10.55 42.43
CA ILE A 15 11.85 -10.02 41.29
C ILE A 15 12.69 -8.87 41.84
N THR A 16 13.99 -9.09 41.98
CA THR A 16 14.92 -8.02 42.34
C THR A 16 15.03 -7.08 41.16
N VAL A 17 15.13 -5.76 41.42
CA VAL A 17 15.30 -4.73 40.39
C VAL A 17 16.47 -5.07 39.45
N GLY A 18 17.51 -5.74 39.97
CA GLY A 18 18.62 -6.26 39.17
C GLY A 18 18.23 -7.31 38.12
N GLY A 19 17.24 -8.17 38.41
CA GLY A 19 16.75 -9.16 37.44
C GLY A 19 16.01 -8.52 36.26
N VAL A 20 15.25 -7.45 36.51
CA VAL A 20 14.54 -6.71 35.44
C VAL A 20 15.54 -5.99 34.53
N ILE A 21 16.55 -5.34 35.11
CA ILE A 21 17.59 -4.65 34.35
C ILE A 21 18.40 -5.65 33.50
N ALA A 22 18.73 -6.83 34.04
CA ALA A 22 19.44 -7.86 33.29
C ALA A 22 18.65 -8.35 32.07
N VAL A 23 17.33 -8.54 32.20
CA VAL A 23 16.47 -8.97 31.07
C VAL A 23 16.38 -7.89 29.99
N ILE A 24 16.27 -6.61 30.37
CA ILE A 24 16.21 -5.49 29.42
C ILE A 24 17.54 -5.37 28.65
N VAL A 25 18.68 -5.40 29.35
CA VAL A 25 20.00 -5.32 28.70
C VAL A 25 20.24 -6.49 27.75
N CYS A 26 19.86 -7.71 28.15
CA CYS A 26 20.02 -8.89 27.30
C CYS A 26 19.15 -8.81 26.04
N SER A 27 17.92 -8.29 26.16
CA SER A 27 17.02 -8.07 25.02
C SER A 27 17.55 -7.01 24.05
N MET A 28 18.11 -5.90 24.55
CA MET A 28 18.70 -4.86 23.71
C MET A 28 19.94 -5.36 22.96
N LEU A 29 20.81 -6.13 23.62
CA LEU A 29 21.99 -6.72 22.99
C LEU A 29 21.62 -7.72 21.90
N CYS A 30 20.60 -8.56 22.11
CA CYS A 30 20.10 -9.45 21.07
C CYS A 30 19.60 -8.69 19.82
N SER A 31 18.86 -7.59 20.01
CA SER A 31 18.36 -6.77 18.89
C SER A 31 19.50 -6.09 18.12
N ILE A 32 20.54 -5.62 18.80
CA ILE A 32 21.73 -5.04 18.17
C ILE A 32 22.49 -6.08 17.36
N LEU A 33 22.66 -7.30 17.87
CA LEU A 33 23.36 -8.38 17.16
C LEU A 33 22.58 -8.86 15.93
N VAL A 34 21.25 -8.93 15.99
CA VAL A 34 20.39 -9.23 14.81
C VAL A 34 20.51 -8.12 13.77
N PHE A 35 20.57 -6.86 14.18
CA PHE A 35 20.74 -5.74 13.27
C PHE A 35 22.11 -5.78 12.57
N ILE A 36 23.19 -5.99 13.32
CA ILE A 36 24.56 -6.12 12.78
C ILE A 36 24.63 -7.29 11.79
N TRP A 37 24.10 -8.46 12.16
CA TRP A 37 24.08 -9.63 11.27
C TRP A 37 23.29 -9.38 9.97
N THR A 38 22.21 -8.60 10.04
CA THR A 38 21.36 -8.25 8.90
C THR A 38 22.06 -7.26 7.95
N VAL A 39 22.75 -6.28 8.51
CA VAL A 39 23.52 -5.28 7.73
C VAL A 39 24.74 -5.92 7.07
N GLU A 40 25.43 -6.82 7.78
CA GLU A 40 26.67 -7.46 7.29
C GLU A 40 26.40 -8.55 6.23
N ARG A 41 25.20 -9.13 6.19
CA ARG A 41 24.78 -10.10 5.16
C ARG A 41 23.93 -9.51 4.04
N SER A 42 23.60 -8.23 4.09
CA SER A 42 22.98 -7.56 2.94
C SER A 42 24.07 -7.39 1.87
N PRO A 43 24.00 -8.07 0.71
CA PRO A 43 24.97 -7.87 -0.34
C PRO A 43 24.85 -6.42 -0.82
N LEU A 44 25.84 -5.60 -0.45
CA LEU A 44 26.07 -4.32 -1.09
C LEU A 44 26.14 -4.57 -2.59
N ALA A 45 25.28 -3.86 -3.32
CA ALA A 45 25.06 -3.95 -4.77
C ALA A 45 26.36 -4.23 -5.54
N GLY A 46 26.53 -5.50 -5.92
CA GLY A 46 27.53 -5.93 -6.88
C GLY A 46 27.14 -5.46 -8.27
N THR A 47 28.10 -4.88 -8.97
CA THR A 47 28.06 -4.41 -10.35
C THR A 47 27.27 -5.33 -11.27
N ALA A 48 26.19 -4.81 -11.85
CA ALA A 48 25.34 -5.52 -12.80
C ALA A 48 26.08 -5.71 -14.13
N ASP A 49 26.17 -6.97 -14.55
CA ASP A 49 26.59 -7.41 -15.88
C ASP A 49 25.50 -7.04 -16.91
N PRO A 50 25.78 -6.20 -17.92
CA PRO A 50 24.75 -5.67 -18.80
C PRO A 50 24.55 -6.55 -20.04
N MET A 51 24.53 -7.89 -19.97
CA MET A 51 24.19 -8.70 -21.15
C MET A 51 23.73 -10.15 -20.85
N SER A 52 22.60 -10.34 -20.16
CA SER A 52 21.84 -11.60 -20.26
C SER A 52 20.41 -11.36 -20.78
N ARG A 53 20.27 -11.43 -22.11
CA ARG A 53 18.99 -11.52 -22.81
C ARG A 53 18.42 -12.94 -22.67
N SER A 54 17.82 -13.22 -21.52
CA SER A 54 16.72 -14.18 -21.30
C SER A 54 16.63 -14.52 -19.80
N GLY A 55 16.41 -13.52 -18.96
CA GLY A 55 16.36 -13.69 -17.51
C GLY A 55 15.08 -13.08 -16.97
N ARG A 56 14.20 -13.93 -16.46
CA ARG A 56 12.99 -13.58 -15.72
C ARG A 56 13.30 -12.47 -14.71
N ARG A 57 12.97 -11.20 -15.01
CA ARG A 57 13.16 -10.09 -14.07
C ARG A 57 12.16 -10.27 -12.95
N ASP A 58 12.65 -10.28 -11.71
CA ASP A 58 11.80 -10.34 -10.53
C ASP A 58 10.76 -9.21 -10.53
N PRO A 59 9.57 -9.46 -9.92
CA PRO A 59 8.71 -8.34 -9.60
C PRO A 59 9.56 -7.36 -8.82
N ASP A 60 9.57 -6.11 -9.25
CA ASP A 60 10.22 -5.04 -8.52
C ASP A 60 9.13 -4.51 -7.58
N PRO A 61 9.03 -4.97 -6.32
CA PRO A 61 8.01 -4.47 -5.41
C PRO A 61 8.20 -2.99 -5.08
N GLY A 62 9.38 -2.43 -5.36
CA GLY A 62 9.72 -1.03 -5.09
C GLY A 62 8.86 -0.06 -5.88
N TRP A 63 8.74 -0.24 -7.20
CA TRP A 63 8.01 0.72 -8.04
C TRP A 63 6.52 0.85 -7.67
N GLY A 64 5.87 -0.26 -7.28
CA GLY A 64 4.43 -0.22 -6.93
C GLY A 64 4.19 0.57 -5.64
N ASN A 65 5.10 0.46 -4.67
CA ASN A 65 5.03 1.25 -3.44
C ASN A 65 5.34 2.73 -3.72
N GLU A 66 6.32 3.00 -4.59
CA GLU A 66 6.64 4.35 -5.04
C GLU A 66 5.47 5.00 -5.78
N ALA A 67 4.82 4.27 -6.69
CA ALA A 67 3.66 4.75 -7.43
C ALA A 67 2.49 5.12 -6.50
N ARG A 68 2.19 4.26 -5.52
CA ARG A 68 1.17 4.56 -4.48
C ARG A 68 1.54 5.78 -3.65
N ALA A 69 2.80 5.92 -3.25
CA ALA A 69 3.27 7.07 -2.48
C ALA A 69 3.19 8.38 -3.27
N LEU A 70 3.58 8.37 -4.55
CA LEU A 70 3.44 9.53 -5.43
C LEU A 70 1.97 9.90 -5.64
N PHE A 71 1.09 8.91 -5.84
CA PHE A 71 -0.34 9.15 -5.98
C PHE A 71 -0.94 9.78 -4.72
N ALA A 72 -0.67 9.18 -3.55
CA ALA A 72 -1.17 9.67 -2.26
C ALA A 72 -0.62 11.05 -1.89
N GLY A 73 0.62 11.36 -2.27
CA GLY A 73 1.20 12.69 -2.12
C GLY A 73 0.71 13.71 -3.16
N GLY A 74 -0.20 13.34 -4.07
CA GLY A 74 -0.67 14.22 -5.14
C GLY A 74 0.40 14.57 -6.17
N ARG A 75 1.50 13.81 -6.26
CA ARG A 75 2.61 14.04 -7.21
C ARG A 75 2.32 13.37 -8.54
N TYR A 76 1.20 13.72 -9.17
CA TYR A 76 0.65 13.04 -10.33
C TYR A 76 1.54 13.15 -11.57
N GLU A 77 2.20 14.29 -11.78
CA GLU A 77 3.13 14.50 -12.89
C GLU A 77 4.32 13.53 -12.82
N GLU A 78 4.92 13.38 -11.64
CA GLU A 78 6.02 12.44 -11.40
C GLU A 78 5.57 10.99 -11.51
N LEU A 79 4.36 10.68 -11.03
CA LEU A 79 3.76 9.37 -11.20
C LEU A 79 3.56 9.02 -12.68
N ILE A 80 3.15 9.98 -13.50
CA ILE A 80 3.01 9.80 -14.95
C ILE A 80 4.37 9.50 -15.57
N GLU A 81 5.42 10.23 -15.20
CA GLU A 81 6.78 9.96 -15.69
C GLU A 81 7.27 8.57 -15.30
N LEU A 82 7.12 8.19 -14.04
CA LEU A 82 7.45 6.86 -13.52
C LEU A 82 6.68 5.76 -14.27
N ALA A 83 5.38 5.93 -14.45
CA ALA A 83 4.52 4.98 -15.15
C ALA A 83 4.91 4.84 -16.63
N HIS A 84 5.20 5.95 -17.33
CA HIS A 84 5.67 5.89 -18.72
C HIS A 84 7.04 5.24 -18.85
N ASP A 85 7.97 5.50 -17.92
CA ASP A 85 9.25 4.79 -17.88
C ASP A 85 9.06 3.28 -17.70
N ARG A 86 8.15 2.91 -16.81
CA ARG A 86 7.77 1.52 -16.60
C ARG A 86 7.17 0.88 -17.85
N MET A 87 6.28 1.59 -18.55
CA MET A 87 5.73 1.13 -19.84
C MET A 87 6.83 0.97 -20.90
N ARG A 88 7.79 1.90 -20.98
CA ARG A 88 8.92 1.81 -21.94
C ARG A 88 9.82 0.62 -21.65
N THR A 89 10.10 0.34 -20.37
CA THR A 89 11.05 -0.71 -19.95
C THR A 89 10.43 -2.10 -19.81
N ARG A 90 9.12 -2.20 -19.51
CA ARG A 90 8.42 -3.48 -19.30
C ARG A 90 7.23 -3.73 -20.23
N GLY A 91 6.96 -2.85 -21.20
CA GLY A 91 6.13 -3.03 -22.41
C GLY A 91 4.62 -3.28 -22.23
N GLU A 92 4.23 -3.96 -21.15
CA GLU A 92 2.92 -4.58 -20.99
C GLU A 92 2.48 -4.65 -19.52
N ASP A 93 3.11 -3.89 -18.62
CA ASP A 93 2.79 -3.87 -17.18
C ASP A 93 1.44 -3.16 -16.95
N PRO A 94 0.30 -3.86 -16.74
CA PRO A 94 -1.03 -3.24 -16.72
C PRO A 94 -1.20 -2.28 -15.54
N GLU A 95 -0.49 -2.52 -14.44
CA GLU A 95 -0.48 -1.65 -13.27
C GLU A 95 0.13 -0.28 -13.60
N ALA A 96 1.14 -0.21 -14.47
CA ALA A 96 1.70 1.07 -14.91
C ALA A 96 0.67 1.89 -15.71
N TRP A 97 -0.12 1.22 -16.56
CA TRP A 97 -1.21 1.88 -17.29
C TRP A 97 -2.31 2.35 -16.34
N LEU A 98 -2.64 1.54 -15.33
CA LEU A 98 -3.61 1.90 -14.30
C LEU A 98 -3.19 3.18 -13.56
N PHE A 99 -1.97 3.23 -13.02
CA PHE A 99 -1.47 4.41 -12.31
C PHE A 99 -1.38 5.67 -13.19
N ALA A 100 -0.96 5.52 -14.45
CA ALA A 100 -0.97 6.65 -15.38
C ALA A 100 -2.40 7.15 -15.64
N GLY A 101 -3.37 6.25 -15.74
CA GLY A 101 -4.79 6.58 -15.93
C GLY A 101 -5.31 7.39 -14.74
N PHE A 102 -5.14 6.87 -13.52
CA PHE A 102 -5.52 7.56 -12.29
C PHE A 102 -4.87 8.93 -12.16
N ALA A 103 -3.57 9.04 -12.44
CA ALA A 103 -2.85 10.30 -12.37
C ALA A 103 -3.40 11.33 -13.38
N TYR A 104 -3.75 10.92 -14.60
CA TYR A 104 -4.35 11.83 -15.58
C TYR A 104 -5.77 12.25 -15.21
N ASP A 105 -6.57 11.36 -14.64
CA ASP A 105 -7.93 11.69 -14.17
C ASP A 105 -7.85 12.69 -13.00
N ALA A 106 -6.97 12.46 -12.03
CA ALA A 106 -6.76 13.39 -10.92
C ALA A 106 -6.24 14.77 -11.38
N LEU A 107 -5.35 14.81 -12.39
CA LEU A 107 -4.92 16.07 -12.99
C LEU A 107 -6.03 16.80 -13.74
N ALA A 108 -6.99 16.08 -14.32
CA ALA A 108 -8.12 16.70 -15.02
C ALA A 108 -9.09 17.41 -14.09
N GLU A 109 -9.09 17.06 -12.80
CA GLU A 109 -9.90 17.67 -11.76
C GLU A 109 -9.23 18.89 -11.10
N ARG A 110 -7.91 19.07 -11.30
CA ARG A 110 -7.18 20.20 -10.73
C ARG A 110 -7.56 21.53 -11.37
N PRO A 111 -7.86 22.57 -10.56
CA PRO A 111 -8.03 23.93 -11.07
C PRO A 111 -6.79 24.42 -11.83
N GLY A 112 -6.98 25.01 -13.00
CA GLY A 112 -5.91 25.64 -13.78
C GLY A 112 -5.12 24.70 -14.70
N MET A 113 -5.36 23.39 -14.66
CA MET A 113 -4.87 22.46 -15.68
C MET A 113 -5.82 22.45 -16.88
N ASP A 114 -5.30 22.25 -18.08
CA ASP A 114 -6.13 21.99 -19.26
C ASP A 114 -6.77 20.59 -19.11
N ALA A 115 -7.97 20.57 -18.50
CA ALA A 115 -8.73 19.36 -18.26
C ALA A 115 -9.03 18.59 -19.56
N PHE A 116 -9.12 19.28 -20.70
CA PHE A 116 -9.31 18.62 -21.99
C PHE A 116 -8.06 17.83 -22.39
N VAL A 117 -6.86 18.41 -22.23
CA VAL A 117 -5.59 17.70 -22.49
C VAL A 117 -5.41 16.51 -21.56
N ALA A 118 -5.69 16.68 -20.26
CA ALA A 118 -5.58 15.61 -19.26
C ALA A 118 -6.54 14.44 -19.57
N ARG A 119 -7.83 14.71 -19.80
CA ARG A 119 -8.83 13.68 -20.18
C ARG A 119 -8.50 13.00 -21.50
N THR A 120 -7.99 13.74 -22.47
CA THR A 120 -7.56 13.17 -23.75
C THR A 120 -6.41 12.18 -23.58
N ARG A 121 -5.46 12.48 -22.67
CA ARG A 121 -4.36 11.58 -22.31
C ARG A 121 -4.87 10.38 -21.51
N ALA A 122 -5.72 10.59 -20.51
CA ALA A 122 -6.39 9.52 -19.76
C ALA A 122 -7.09 8.52 -20.68
N GLY A 123 -7.94 9.00 -21.60
CA GLY A 123 -8.64 8.14 -22.54
C GLY A 123 -7.72 7.32 -23.46
N ARG A 124 -6.52 7.83 -23.82
CA ARG A 124 -5.53 7.03 -24.55
C ARG A 124 -4.93 5.93 -23.69
N VAL A 125 -4.61 6.24 -22.44
CA VAL A 125 -4.10 5.26 -21.47
C VAL A 125 -5.14 4.18 -21.21
N TRP A 126 -6.39 4.57 -20.90
CA TRP A 126 -7.47 3.62 -20.63
C TRP A 126 -7.78 2.71 -21.82
N ARG A 127 -7.90 3.26 -23.05
CA ARG A 127 -8.02 2.41 -24.26
C ARG A 127 -6.81 1.49 -24.45
N GLY A 128 -5.62 1.95 -24.11
CA GLY A 128 -4.39 1.15 -24.16
C GLY A 128 -4.38 0.01 -23.14
N LEU A 129 -4.89 0.25 -21.93
CA LEU A 129 -5.07 -0.76 -20.91
C LEU A 129 -6.13 -1.77 -21.33
N LEU A 130 -7.30 -1.31 -21.77
CA LEU A 130 -8.41 -2.17 -22.18
C LEU A 130 -8.00 -3.13 -23.30
N ARG A 131 -7.36 -2.65 -24.38
CA ARG A 131 -6.89 -3.52 -25.47
C ARG A 131 -5.93 -4.62 -25.01
N ARG A 132 -5.17 -4.38 -23.94
CA ARG A 132 -4.20 -5.36 -23.41
C ARG A 132 -4.85 -6.36 -22.46
N THR A 133 -5.90 -5.95 -21.77
CA THR A 133 -6.60 -6.81 -20.81
C THR A 133 -7.69 -7.63 -21.50
N GLU A 134 -8.32 -7.10 -22.55
CA GLU A 134 -9.48 -7.66 -23.26
C GLU A 134 -9.30 -9.06 -23.89
N PRO A 135 -8.12 -9.48 -24.41
CA PRO A 135 -7.91 -10.83 -24.92
C PRO A 135 -8.10 -11.95 -23.87
N TRP A 136 -8.44 -11.62 -22.62
CA TRP A 136 -8.77 -12.60 -21.58
C TRP A 136 -9.92 -13.53 -21.96
N ARG A 137 -10.85 -13.11 -22.84
CA ARG A 137 -11.95 -13.96 -23.33
C ARG A 137 -11.46 -15.21 -24.06
N GLU A 138 -10.27 -15.17 -24.66
CA GLU A 138 -9.68 -16.33 -25.34
C GLU A 138 -9.15 -17.38 -24.36
N TYR A 139 -8.93 -16.99 -23.10
CA TYR A 139 -8.37 -17.85 -22.06
C TYR A 139 -9.39 -18.24 -20.99
N ALA A 140 -10.58 -17.65 -21.03
CA ALA A 140 -11.70 -18.02 -20.17
C ALA A 140 -12.56 -19.04 -20.92
N ASP A 141 -12.81 -20.19 -20.29
CA ASP A 141 -13.90 -21.09 -20.60
C ASP A 141 -15.23 -20.28 -20.73
N PRO A 142 -16.24 -20.73 -21.50
CA PRO A 142 -17.60 -20.19 -21.48
C PRO A 142 -18.16 -19.83 -20.08
N ASP A 143 -17.76 -20.52 -19.02
CA ASP A 143 -18.11 -20.19 -17.62
C ASP A 143 -17.26 -19.04 -17.00
N GLY A 144 -16.41 -18.41 -17.80
CA GLY A 144 -15.47 -17.35 -17.39
C GLY A 144 -14.23 -17.87 -16.65
N LEU A 145 -14.01 -19.19 -16.63
CA LEU A 145 -12.92 -19.81 -15.89
C LEU A 145 -11.67 -19.91 -16.74
N ILE A 146 -10.58 -19.29 -16.30
CA ILE A 146 -9.27 -19.57 -16.87
C ILE A 146 -8.93 -21.04 -16.60
N ASP A 147 -8.69 -21.84 -17.64
CA ASP A 147 -8.14 -23.18 -17.52
C ASP A 147 -6.75 -23.07 -16.89
N TRP A 148 -6.74 -23.28 -15.58
CA TRP A 148 -5.59 -22.97 -14.75
C TRP A 148 -4.49 -24.01 -14.85
N GLU A 149 -4.84 -25.26 -15.15
CA GLU A 149 -3.86 -26.33 -15.38
C GLU A 149 -3.11 -26.05 -16.68
N SER A 150 -3.83 -25.79 -17.78
CA SER A 150 -3.23 -25.36 -19.04
C SER A 150 -2.43 -24.05 -18.90
N TYR A 151 -2.80 -23.19 -17.94
CA TYR A 151 -2.12 -21.93 -17.69
C TYR A 151 -0.84 -22.07 -16.85
N GLN A 152 -0.83 -22.92 -15.82
CA GLN A 152 0.39 -23.24 -15.06
C GLN A 152 1.46 -23.84 -15.98
N ASP A 153 1.02 -24.68 -16.92
CA ASP A 153 1.87 -25.27 -17.95
C ASP A 153 2.38 -24.25 -18.98
N SER A 154 1.69 -23.10 -19.12
CA SER A 154 2.08 -22.03 -20.05
C SER A 154 3.29 -21.21 -19.58
N GLY A 155 3.76 -21.37 -18.34
CA GLY A 155 4.90 -20.63 -17.77
C GLY A 155 4.69 -19.12 -17.59
N LYS A 156 3.48 -18.59 -17.85
CA LYS A 156 3.12 -17.17 -17.66
C LYS A 156 2.72 -16.94 -16.20
N ARG A 157 2.92 -15.71 -15.68
CA ARG A 157 2.71 -15.44 -14.25
C ARG A 157 1.22 -15.44 -13.86
N PRO A 158 0.79 -16.29 -12.92
CA PRO A 158 -0.61 -16.44 -12.49
C PRO A 158 -1.35 -15.17 -12.09
N ILE A 159 -0.64 -14.18 -11.54
CA ILE A 159 -1.23 -12.92 -11.05
C ILE A 159 -1.71 -12.03 -12.22
N GLY A 160 -1.02 -12.07 -13.38
CA GLY A 160 -1.29 -11.14 -14.47
C GLY A 160 -2.59 -11.38 -15.23
N LEU A 161 -3.10 -12.63 -15.20
CA LEU A 161 -4.34 -13.01 -15.88
C LEU A 161 -5.55 -12.96 -14.95
N PHE A 162 -5.38 -13.34 -13.69
CA PHE A 162 -6.38 -13.17 -12.64
C PHE A 162 -6.81 -11.71 -12.48
N ALA A 163 -5.87 -10.77 -12.55
CA ALA A 163 -6.15 -9.33 -12.41
C ALA A 163 -6.68 -8.66 -13.70
N ARG A 164 -6.82 -9.37 -14.83
CA ARG A 164 -7.31 -8.75 -16.08
C ARG A 164 -8.72 -8.19 -15.98
N PRO A 165 -9.70 -8.89 -15.38
CA PRO A 165 -11.03 -8.32 -15.19
C PRO A 165 -10.98 -7.07 -14.30
N TYR A 166 -10.14 -7.04 -13.27
CA TYR A 166 -9.89 -5.83 -12.46
C TYR A 166 -9.38 -4.65 -13.31
N TYR A 167 -8.30 -4.85 -14.06
CA TYR A 167 -7.75 -3.78 -14.91
C TYR A 167 -8.68 -3.36 -16.06
N ALA A 168 -9.45 -4.31 -16.61
CA ALA A 168 -10.47 -4.02 -17.61
C ALA A 168 -11.62 -3.19 -17.01
N GLY A 169 -12.05 -3.51 -15.77
CA GLY A 169 -13.03 -2.74 -15.03
C GLY A 169 -12.58 -1.29 -14.88
N TRP A 170 -11.35 -1.07 -14.43
CA TRP A 170 -10.79 0.27 -14.30
C TRP A 170 -10.69 1.04 -15.62
N ALA A 171 -10.23 0.37 -16.69
CA ALA A 171 -10.20 0.99 -18.01
C ALA A 171 -11.58 1.39 -18.51
N LEU A 172 -12.61 0.59 -18.22
CA LEU A 172 -13.99 0.90 -18.57
C LEU A 172 -14.53 2.06 -17.73
N THR A 173 -14.23 2.12 -16.43
CA THR A 173 -14.56 3.27 -15.55
C THR A 173 -13.98 4.57 -16.12
N GLY A 174 -12.69 4.60 -16.42
CA GLY A 174 -12.02 5.77 -16.98
C GLY A 174 -12.49 6.17 -18.39
N LEU A 175 -13.20 5.28 -19.08
CA LEU A 175 -13.85 5.56 -20.37
C LEU A 175 -15.35 5.91 -20.23
N GLY A 176 -15.90 5.92 -19.01
CA GLY A 176 -17.30 6.20 -18.74
C GLY A 176 -18.26 5.01 -18.94
N HIS A 177 -17.73 3.79 -19.14
CA HIS A 177 -18.50 2.56 -19.32
C HIS A 177 -18.79 1.88 -17.98
N HIS A 178 -19.52 2.58 -17.09
CA HIS A 178 -19.67 2.17 -15.69
C HIS A 178 -20.41 0.84 -15.50
N THR A 179 -21.41 0.54 -16.33
CA THR A 179 -22.16 -0.72 -16.26
C THR A 179 -21.25 -1.91 -16.61
N GLU A 180 -20.52 -1.82 -17.72
CA GLU A 180 -19.58 -2.87 -18.11
C GLU A 180 -18.42 -2.98 -17.11
N ALA A 181 -17.95 -1.86 -16.55
CA ALA A 181 -16.92 -1.85 -15.51
C ALA A 181 -17.36 -2.66 -14.29
N HIS A 182 -18.58 -2.42 -13.81
CA HIS A 182 -19.16 -3.14 -12.68
C HIS A 182 -19.27 -4.64 -12.94
N GLU A 183 -19.70 -5.06 -14.15
CA GLU A 183 -19.69 -6.47 -14.54
C GLU A 183 -18.28 -7.08 -14.50
N ARG A 184 -17.25 -6.32 -14.91
CA ARG A 184 -15.86 -6.80 -14.85
C ARG A 184 -15.39 -6.97 -13.41
N PHE A 185 -15.71 -6.03 -12.52
CA PHE A 185 -15.37 -6.13 -11.11
C PHE A 185 -16.10 -7.28 -10.42
N GLY A 186 -17.38 -7.52 -10.73
CA GLY A 186 -18.12 -8.68 -10.24
C GLY A 186 -17.45 -10.00 -10.63
N ARG A 187 -17.07 -10.16 -11.91
CA ARG A 187 -16.32 -11.34 -12.37
C ARG A 187 -14.98 -11.49 -11.66
N PHE A 188 -14.25 -10.39 -11.47
CA PHE A 188 -12.99 -10.42 -10.72
C PHE A 188 -13.19 -10.92 -9.29
N LEU A 189 -14.20 -10.38 -8.60
CA LEU A 189 -14.55 -10.76 -7.23
C LEU A 189 -14.98 -12.23 -7.13
N ASP A 190 -15.71 -12.76 -8.11
CA ASP A 190 -16.07 -14.18 -8.15
C ASP A 190 -14.84 -15.08 -8.23
N VAL A 191 -13.88 -14.74 -9.10
CA VAL A 191 -12.62 -15.48 -9.17
C VAL A 191 -11.83 -15.31 -7.87
N TYR A 192 -11.80 -14.11 -7.29
CA TYR A 192 -11.13 -13.84 -6.01
C TYR A 192 -11.71 -14.72 -4.89
N ARG A 193 -13.04 -14.76 -4.75
CA ARG A 193 -13.75 -15.58 -3.74
C ARG A 193 -13.44 -17.06 -3.87
N ARG A 194 -13.42 -17.59 -5.09
CA ARG A 194 -13.16 -19.00 -5.36
C ARG A 194 -11.71 -19.39 -5.10
N ARG A 195 -10.75 -18.47 -5.28
CA ARG A 195 -9.31 -18.78 -5.26
C ARG A 195 -8.60 -18.32 -4.00
N VAL A 196 -9.05 -17.23 -3.39
CA VAL A 196 -8.43 -16.60 -2.22
C VAL A 196 -9.26 -16.93 -0.98
N SER A 197 -9.48 -18.23 -0.75
CA SER A 197 -10.22 -18.72 0.41
C SER A 197 -9.34 -18.63 1.68
N GLY A 198 -9.60 -17.64 2.52
CA GLY A 198 -9.14 -17.61 3.92
C GLY A 198 -7.72 -17.11 4.19
N ARG A 199 -6.96 -16.69 3.18
CA ARG A 199 -5.61 -16.10 3.33
C ARG A 199 -5.42 -14.74 2.64
N GLY A 200 -6.49 -14.19 2.07
CA GLY A 200 -6.44 -12.89 1.40
C GLY A 200 -6.18 -11.75 2.37
N ASP A 201 -5.55 -10.70 1.87
CA ASP A 201 -5.52 -9.41 2.56
C ASP A 201 -6.98 -8.90 2.65
N ASP A 202 -7.49 -8.76 3.88
CA ASP A 202 -8.85 -8.24 4.11
C ASP A 202 -8.99 -6.83 3.48
N TYR A 203 -7.88 -6.10 3.27
CA TYR A 203 -7.84 -4.82 2.55
C TYR A 203 -8.24 -4.98 1.09
N ASN A 204 -7.51 -5.81 0.34
CA ASN A 204 -7.84 -6.09 -1.06
C ASN A 204 -9.25 -6.63 -1.20
N ARG A 205 -9.72 -7.42 -0.23
CA ARG A 205 -11.12 -7.88 -0.20
C ARG A 205 -12.10 -6.71 -0.09
N ALA A 206 -11.83 -5.72 0.75
CA ALA A 206 -12.66 -4.52 0.87
C ALA A 206 -12.69 -3.74 -0.46
N CYS A 207 -11.53 -3.50 -1.08
CA CYS A 207 -11.39 -2.88 -2.40
C CYS A 207 -12.28 -3.57 -3.45
N TYR A 208 -12.18 -4.91 -3.54
CA TYR A 208 -12.89 -5.65 -4.59
C TYR A 208 -14.40 -5.73 -4.35
N LEU A 209 -14.83 -5.75 -3.09
CA LEU A 209 -16.25 -5.66 -2.74
C LEU A 209 -16.80 -4.27 -3.08
N ALA A 210 -16.04 -3.20 -2.79
CA ALA A 210 -16.44 -1.83 -3.09
C ALA A 210 -16.57 -1.61 -4.61
N LEU A 211 -15.59 -2.04 -5.39
CA LEU A 211 -15.63 -2.00 -6.86
C LEU A 211 -16.80 -2.78 -7.47
N ALA A 212 -17.16 -3.90 -6.86
CA ALA A 212 -18.32 -4.71 -7.24
C ALA A 212 -19.64 -4.16 -6.67
N GLY A 213 -19.67 -2.96 -6.10
CA GLY A 213 -20.86 -2.31 -5.54
C GLY A 213 -21.43 -2.96 -4.28
N GLU A 214 -20.71 -3.89 -3.65
CA GLU A 214 -21.14 -4.58 -2.43
C GLU A 214 -20.76 -3.77 -1.16
N GLY A 215 -21.30 -2.55 -1.03
CA GLY A 215 -20.91 -1.56 0.00
C GLY A 215 -20.89 -2.09 1.44
N ASP A 216 -21.97 -2.70 1.91
CA ASP A 216 -22.05 -3.24 3.28
C ASP A 216 -20.99 -4.34 3.54
N ALA A 217 -20.78 -5.20 2.55
CA ALA A 217 -19.79 -6.26 2.64
C ALA A 217 -18.36 -5.71 2.60
N ALA A 218 -18.12 -4.67 1.79
CA ALA A 218 -16.86 -3.96 1.70
C ALA A 218 -16.52 -3.27 3.03
N LEU A 219 -17.48 -2.56 3.63
CA LEU A 219 -17.32 -1.92 4.94
C LEU A 219 -17.05 -2.95 6.04
N THR A 220 -17.79 -4.07 6.01
CA THR A 220 -17.55 -5.20 6.93
C THR A 220 -16.13 -5.76 6.78
N ALA A 221 -15.60 -5.86 5.56
CA ALA A 221 -14.23 -6.30 5.33
C ALA A 221 -13.23 -5.26 5.84
N TRP A 222 -13.43 -3.97 5.53
CA TRP A 222 -12.62 -2.84 5.99
C TRP A 222 -12.45 -2.83 7.52
N ILE A 223 -13.55 -2.94 8.27
CA ILE A 223 -13.54 -2.97 9.73
C ILE A 223 -12.66 -4.12 10.26
N ARG A 224 -12.63 -5.27 9.57
CA ARG A 224 -11.73 -6.37 9.98
C ARG A 224 -10.26 -6.02 9.75
N VAL A 225 -9.93 -5.30 8.67
CA VAL A 225 -8.56 -4.88 8.38
C VAL A 225 -8.03 -4.00 9.51
N ILE A 226 -8.79 -2.96 9.85
CA ILE A 226 -8.42 -1.97 10.86
C ILE A 226 -8.24 -2.61 12.25
N ASN A 227 -9.02 -3.64 12.55
CA ASN A 227 -8.92 -4.34 13.83
C ASN A 227 -7.76 -5.36 13.91
N ARG A 228 -7.17 -5.77 12.78
CA ARG A 228 -6.22 -6.89 12.74
C ARG A 228 -4.77 -6.48 12.50
N ARG A 229 -4.54 -5.46 11.67
CA ARG A 229 -3.20 -5.14 11.17
C ARG A 229 -3.03 -3.64 10.96
N PRO A 230 -1.77 -3.14 11.03
CA PRO A 230 -1.47 -1.82 10.50
C PRO A 230 -1.77 -1.80 9.00
N VAL A 231 -2.64 -0.89 8.60
CA VAL A 231 -2.95 -0.57 7.20
C VAL A 231 -2.27 0.76 6.89
N ASN A 232 -1.82 0.95 5.65
CA ASN A 232 -1.46 2.28 5.18
C ASN A 232 -2.75 3.11 5.03
N LEU A 233 -3.15 3.80 6.09
CA LEU A 233 -4.36 4.62 6.13
C LEU A 233 -4.29 5.82 5.18
N VAL A 234 -3.08 6.33 4.92
CA VAL A 234 -2.87 7.42 3.97
C VAL A 234 -3.21 6.99 2.56
N TRP A 235 -2.76 5.79 2.16
CA TRP A 235 -3.19 5.20 0.89
C TRP A 235 -4.69 4.91 0.87
N ALA A 236 -5.23 4.32 1.94
CA ALA A 236 -6.65 3.97 2.00
C ALA A 236 -7.58 5.18 1.85
N ALA A 237 -7.18 6.36 2.34
CA ALA A 237 -7.96 7.59 2.23
C ALA A 237 -8.06 8.15 0.81
N VAL A 238 -7.20 7.71 -0.11
CA VAL A 238 -7.18 8.16 -1.50
C VAL A 238 -7.29 7.00 -2.49
N ASP A 239 -7.51 5.78 -2.00
CA ASP A 239 -7.56 4.60 -2.85
C ASP A 239 -8.85 4.64 -3.68
N PRO A 240 -8.76 4.77 -5.02
CA PRO A 240 -9.95 4.82 -5.85
C PRO A 240 -10.76 3.51 -5.80
N ASP A 241 -10.16 2.38 -5.39
CA ASP A 241 -10.90 1.12 -5.19
C ASP A 241 -11.91 1.21 -4.04
N LEU A 242 -11.71 2.12 -3.08
CA LEU A 242 -12.53 2.29 -1.88
C LEU A 242 -13.49 3.49 -1.97
N GLU A 243 -13.60 4.13 -3.14
CA GLU A 243 -14.43 5.32 -3.36
C GLU A 243 -15.88 5.14 -2.89
N LEU A 244 -16.46 3.94 -3.04
CA LEU A 244 -17.82 3.63 -2.58
C LEU A 244 -18.00 3.78 -1.05
N LEU A 245 -16.91 3.67 -0.28
CA LEU A 245 -16.93 3.78 1.18
C LEU A 245 -16.70 5.21 1.68
N HIS A 246 -16.24 6.13 0.81
CA HIS A 246 -16.02 7.52 1.17
C HIS A 246 -17.33 8.18 1.63
N GLY A 247 -17.25 8.91 2.75
CA GLY A 247 -18.40 9.51 3.42
C GLY A 247 -19.11 8.61 4.44
N ASP A 248 -18.82 7.31 4.51
CA ASP A 248 -19.32 6.46 5.60
C ASP A 248 -18.53 6.72 6.90
N PRO A 249 -19.19 7.09 8.02
CA PRO A 249 -18.49 7.39 9.27
C PRO A 249 -17.58 6.27 9.79
N ALA A 250 -17.93 4.99 9.57
CA ALA A 250 -17.12 3.86 9.99
C ALA A 250 -15.90 3.65 9.09
N PHE A 251 -15.97 4.07 7.81
CA PHE A 251 -14.80 4.13 6.94
C PHE A 251 -13.87 5.29 7.30
N GLU A 252 -14.44 6.48 7.53
CA GLU A 252 -13.73 7.74 7.77
C GLU A 252 -13.08 7.84 9.15
N TRP A 253 -13.71 7.27 10.19
CA TRP A 253 -13.23 7.35 11.57
C TRP A 253 -11.73 7.01 11.73
N PRO A 254 -11.23 5.85 11.25
CA PRO A 254 -9.80 5.53 11.37
C PRO A 254 -8.89 6.48 10.57
N LEU A 255 -9.36 7.02 9.43
CA LEU A 255 -8.55 7.85 8.54
C LEU A 255 -8.19 9.21 9.18
N ARG A 256 -9.13 9.79 9.95
CA ARG A 256 -8.90 11.06 10.68
C ARG A 256 -7.71 11.00 11.65
N PHE A 257 -7.42 9.83 12.20
CA PHE A 257 -6.27 9.65 13.09
C PHE A 257 -4.95 9.55 12.33
N ALA A 258 -4.97 9.11 11.06
CA ALA A 258 -3.78 9.07 10.23
C ALA A 258 -3.25 10.48 9.94
N GLU A 259 -4.15 11.42 9.65
CA GLU A 259 -3.83 12.85 9.45
C GLU A 259 -3.15 13.46 10.69
N THR A 260 -3.49 12.98 11.89
CA THR A 260 -2.93 13.51 13.13
C THR A 260 -1.52 12.98 13.42
N LEU A 261 -1.18 11.79 12.89
CA LEU A 261 0.12 11.14 13.11
C LEU A 261 1.22 11.63 12.16
N GLU A 262 0.85 12.21 11.01
CA GLU A 262 1.81 12.76 10.03
C GLU A 262 2.15 14.24 10.26
N GLN A 263 1.39 14.96 11.08
CA GLN A 263 1.79 16.29 11.54
C GLN A 263 3.04 16.10 12.41
N PRO A 264 4.23 16.64 12.04
CA PRO A 264 5.34 16.66 12.96
C PRO A 264 4.84 17.37 14.22
N GLY A 265 4.85 16.67 15.36
CA GLY A 265 4.44 17.26 16.63
C GLY A 265 5.13 18.61 16.82
N PRO A 266 4.48 19.58 17.50
CA PRO A 266 5.06 20.90 17.66
C PRO A 266 6.50 20.72 18.15
N THR A 267 7.46 21.23 17.37
CA THR A 267 8.87 21.22 17.75
C THR A 267 8.91 21.75 19.17
N PRO A 268 9.48 21.02 20.16
CA PRO A 268 9.52 21.50 21.53
C PRO A 268 10.02 22.93 21.48
N GLU A 269 9.18 23.88 21.87
CA GLU A 269 9.56 25.29 21.87
C GLU A 269 10.89 25.37 22.60
N GLN A 270 11.96 25.72 21.88
CA GLN A 270 13.22 25.97 22.55
C GLN A 270 12.90 27.02 23.62
N PRO A 271 13.23 26.76 24.90
CA PRO A 271 12.91 27.68 25.97
C PRO A 271 13.44 29.04 25.55
N ILE A 272 12.52 30.00 25.38
CA ILE A 272 12.85 31.38 25.05
C ILE A 272 13.84 31.80 26.12
N GLY A 273 15.11 31.89 25.72
CA GLY A 273 16.21 32.21 26.60
C GLY A 273 15.95 33.57 27.19
N GLY A 274 15.46 33.59 28.44
CA GLY A 274 15.47 34.76 29.28
C GLY A 274 16.92 35.23 29.42
N ARG A 275 17.27 36.29 28.69
CA ARG A 275 18.40 37.16 29.00
C ARG A 275 17.84 38.50 29.44
N ASP A 276 17.45 38.53 30.71
CA ASP A 276 17.48 39.75 31.48
C ASP A 276 18.93 40.11 31.80
N GLY A 277 19.30 41.34 31.44
CA GLY A 277 20.16 42.19 32.25
C GLY A 277 21.69 42.03 32.15
N ALA A 278 22.34 42.97 31.45
CA ALA A 278 23.55 43.65 31.96
C ALA A 278 23.94 44.87 31.11
N GLY A 279 23.76 46.06 31.68
CA GLY A 279 24.78 47.12 31.71
C GLY A 279 25.02 47.97 30.45
N PHE A 280 24.37 49.13 30.39
CA PHE A 280 24.97 50.31 29.76
C PHE A 280 25.03 51.44 30.79
N ALA A 281 26.26 51.84 31.16
CA ALA A 281 26.55 52.88 32.14
C ALA A 281 26.44 54.29 31.53
N PRO A 282 26.19 55.34 32.32
CA PRO A 282 26.12 56.72 31.84
C PRO A 282 27.50 57.37 31.72
N ARG A 283 27.71 58.16 30.66
CA ARG A 283 28.87 59.07 30.53
C ARG A 283 28.63 60.34 31.33
N SER A 284 29.50 60.62 32.29
CA SER A 284 29.65 61.94 32.91
C SER A 284 30.46 62.88 32.00
N ARG A 285 30.06 64.15 32.02
CA ARG A 285 30.83 65.28 31.49
C ARG A 285 32.01 65.56 32.42
N PHE A 286 33.20 65.75 31.86
CA PHE A 286 34.13 66.86 32.10
C PHE A 286 35.14 66.88 30.94
#